data_AF-A0A7S2RC33-F1
#
_entry.id   AF-A0A7S2RC33-F1
#
_cell.length_a   1.000
_cell.length_b   1.000
_cell.length_c   1.000
_cell.angle_alpha   90.00
_cell.angle_beta   90.00
_cell.angle_gamma   90.00
#
_symmetry.space_group_name_H-M   'P 1'
#
loop_
_entity.id
_entity.type
_entity.pdbx_description
1 polymer ?
#
loop_
_entity_poly.entity_id
_entity_poly.type
_entity_poly.pdbx_seq_one_letter_code
_entity_poly.pdbx_strand_id
1 'polypeptide(L)'
;FTPRGSSSSSRRSRRPLERPTQQIMSSSARRGAKKRHQTPEDVVATLRRQRDNRICPDCGTQSQLGFGAVVMNFRTFVCDPCKSAHQSFSHRVKSVTMSNWTAQEVAYLQFERGGGNPQVLQSWHGGLSAEQIHRPSPNASLDERKRFVQAVYVEKRYFKEPAPKQEPAPAPAPARAPAPAPVWAPALPPTPAPAPALAPALAPAPAAAPA
;
A
#
# COMPACT_ATOMS: atom_id res chain seq x y z
N PHE A 1 -61.41 82.03 3.59
CA PHE A 1 -60.27 82.96 3.53
C PHE A 1 -59.19 82.35 2.64
N THR A 2 -58.87 83.01 1.53
CA THR A 2 -57.79 82.68 0.57
C THR A 2 -56.42 83.18 1.12
N PRO A 3 -55.25 83.03 0.43
CA PRO A 3 -54.65 81.94 -0.36
C PRO A 3 -53.11 81.77 -0.05
N ARG A 4 -52.36 81.18 -1.01
CA ARG A 4 -50.88 81.07 -1.19
C ARG A 4 -50.22 79.86 -0.50
N GLY A 5 -49.53 78.93 -1.18
CA GLY A 5 -48.92 78.92 -2.51
C GLY A 5 -47.43 79.21 -2.42
N SER A 6 -46.59 78.18 -2.58
CA SER A 6 -45.24 78.15 -3.20
C SER A 6 -44.50 76.88 -2.72
N SER A 7 -44.23 75.92 -3.62
CA SER A 7 -42.95 75.79 -4.36
C SER A 7 -41.82 75.27 -3.46
N SER A 8 -40.94 74.34 -3.81
CA SER A 8 -40.71 73.50 -4.98
C SER A 8 -39.56 72.57 -4.60
N SER A 9 -39.46 71.43 -5.29
CA SER A 9 -38.20 70.77 -5.66
C SER A 9 -37.28 70.26 -4.54
N SER A 10 -37.17 68.93 -4.43
CA SER A 10 -36.21 68.19 -5.27
C SER A 10 -36.05 66.75 -4.79
N ARG A 11 -36.22 65.86 -5.77
CA ARG A 11 -35.30 64.78 -6.18
C ARG A 11 -34.95 63.74 -5.09
N ARG A 12 -35.04 62.44 -5.35
CA ARG A 12 -34.93 61.75 -6.63
C ARG A 12 -35.62 60.39 -6.52
N SER A 13 -36.57 60.21 -7.43
CA SER A 13 -37.05 58.92 -7.87
C SER A 13 -35.91 58.18 -8.59
N ARG A 14 -35.85 56.84 -8.50
CA ARG A 14 -36.26 55.93 -9.59
C ARG A 14 -35.77 54.49 -9.36
N ARG A 15 -36.70 53.56 -9.55
CA ARG A 15 -36.56 52.11 -9.78
C ARG A 15 -35.96 51.86 -11.21
N PRO A 16 -36.03 50.64 -11.77
CA PRO A 16 -35.31 49.39 -11.50
C PRO A 16 -34.57 48.88 -12.78
N LEU A 17 -34.16 47.60 -12.77
CA LEU A 17 -33.98 46.65 -13.89
C LEU A 17 -32.59 46.45 -14.59
N GLU A 18 -32.27 45.15 -14.70
CA GLU A 18 -31.49 44.40 -15.71
C GLU A 18 -29.94 44.28 -15.65
N ARG A 19 -29.50 43.02 -15.87
CA ARG A 19 -28.14 42.54 -16.18
C ARG A 19 -27.81 42.86 -17.66
N PRO A 20 -26.52 43.06 -18.04
CA PRO A 20 -25.80 41.95 -18.68
C PRO A 20 -24.25 41.92 -18.51
N THR A 21 -23.73 40.74 -18.85
CA THR A 21 -22.38 40.19 -19.13
C THR A 21 -21.21 41.13 -19.53
N GLN A 22 -20.01 40.86 -18.98
CA GLN A 22 -18.66 40.89 -19.61
C GLN A 22 -17.59 40.60 -18.51
N GLN A 23 -17.02 39.40 -18.37
CA GLN A 23 -15.94 38.74 -19.11
C GLN A 23 -14.52 39.37 -18.99
N ILE A 24 -13.57 38.51 -18.60
CA ILE A 24 -12.10 38.53 -18.82
C ILE A 24 -11.23 39.47 -17.95
N MET A 25 -10.57 38.89 -16.93
CA MET A 25 -9.11 38.83 -16.86
C MET A 25 -8.68 37.56 -16.12
N SER A 26 -8.43 36.52 -16.92
CA SER A 26 -7.59 35.40 -16.55
C SER A 26 -6.16 35.90 -16.32
N SER A 27 -5.54 35.58 -15.19
CA SER A 27 -4.20 34.99 -15.21
C SER A 27 -3.67 34.67 -13.81
N SER A 28 -3.31 33.40 -13.65
CA SER A 28 -2.08 32.97 -13.00
C SER A 28 -2.02 32.92 -11.48
N ALA A 29 -2.64 31.87 -10.95
CA ALA A 29 -1.89 30.94 -10.11
C ALA A 29 -2.35 29.50 -10.36
N ARG A 30 -2.25 29.03 -11.63
CA ARG A 30 -2.02 27.60 -11.86
C ARG A 30 -0.60 27.33 -11.37
N ARG A 31 -0.44 27.24 -10.04
CA ARG A 31 0.73 26.59 -9.45
C ARG A 31 0.78 25.23 -10.10
N GLY A 32 1.74 25.03 -10.99
CA GLY A 32 2.07 23.71 -11.49
C GLY A 32 2.30 22.85 -10.27
N ALA A 33 1.30 22.04 -9.91
CA ALA A 33 1.46 21.01 -8.92
C ALA A 33 2.45 20.04 -9.55
N LYS A 34 3.74 20.30 -9.32
CA LYS A 34 4.80 19.30 -9.44
C LYS A 34 4.20 18.05 -8.81
N LYS A 35 3.92 17.00 -9.59
CA LYS A 35 3.49 15.70 -9.07
C LYS A 35 4.57 15.31 -8.07
N ARG A 36 4.34 15.60 -6.79
CA ARG A 36 5.27 15.23 -5.73
C ARG A 36 5.30 13.71 -5.80
N HIS A 37 6.51 13.16 -5.90
CA HIS A 37 6.68 11.72 -5.74
C HIS A 37 6.07 11.38 -4.37
N GLN A 38 4.97 10.63 -4.37
CA GLN A 38 4.37 10.17 -3.13
C GLN A 38 5.30 9.11 -2.55
N THR A 39 5.67 9.27 -1.28
CA THR A 39 6.41 8.22 -0.58
C THR A 39 5.45 7.09 -0.22
N PRO A 40 5.93 5.86 0.00
CA PRO A 40 5.07 4.78 0.50
C PRO A 40 4.33 5.17 1.79
N GLU A 41 4.97 5.93 2.68
CA GLU A 41 4.35 6.46 3.91
C GLU A 41 3.17 7.40 3.61
N ASP A 42 3.28 8.29 2.62
CA ASP A 42 2.19 9.19 2.21
C ASP A 42 0.96 8.42 1.72
N VAL A 43 1.20 7.31 1.00
CA VAL A 43 0.14 6.45 0.47
C VAL A 43 -0.56 5.72 1.61
N VAL A 44 0.16 5.10 2.55
CA VAL A 44 -0.45 4.44 3.73
C VAL A 44 -1.22 5.44 4.59
N ALA A 45 -0.66 6.64 4.78
CA ALA A 45 -1.35 7.72 5.48
C ALA A 45 -2.68 8.10 4.78
N THR A 46 -2.73 8.01 3.46
CA THR A 46 -3.95 8.24 2.68
C THR A 46 -4.93 7.07 2.79
N LEU A 47 -4.43 5.83 2.75
CA LEU A 47 -5.26 4.62 2.89
C LEU A 47 -6.00 4.58 4.24
N ARG A 48 -5.33 4.87 5.37
CA ARG A 48 -6.01 4.89 6.70
C ARG A 48 -7.15 5.92 6.77
N ARG A 49 -7.11 6.96 5.94
CA ARG A 49 -8.12 8.02 5.90
C ARG A 49 -9.31 7.68 5.01
N GLN A 50 -9.31 6.56 4.29
CA GLN A 50 -10.48 6.13 3.53
C GLN A 50 -11.64 5.79 4.47
N ARG A 51 -12.88 6.07 4.06
CA ARG A 51 -14.08 5.92 4.93
C ARG A 51 -14.17 4.51 5.51
N ASP A 52 -13.89 3.50 4.71
CA ASP A 52 -14.01 2.12 5.13
C ASP A 52 -12.91 1.69 6.11
N ASN A 53 -11.73 2.29 6.01
CA ASN A 53 -10.59 2.00 6.90
C ASN A 53 -10.65 2.77 8.23
N ARG A 54 -11.66 3.64 8.40
CA ARG A 54 -11.92 4.38 9.65
C ARG A 54 -12.72 3.58 10.67
N ILE A 55 -13.24 2.41 10.29
CA ILE A 55 -14.02 1.53 11.16
C ILE A 55 -13.18 0.28 11.45
N CYS A 56 -12.95 -0.02 12.72
CA CYS A 56 -12.17 -1.18 13.14
C CYS A 56 -12.95 -2.46 12.77
N PRO A 57 -12.37 -3.41 12.02
CA PRO A 57 -13.07 -4.61 11.62
C PRO A 57 -13.44 -5.47 12.84
N ASP A 58 -12.60 -5.48 13.88
CA ASP A 58 -12.76 -6.40 15.02
C ASP A 58 -13.73 -5.91 16.09
N CYS A 59 -13.83 -4.62 16.35
CA CYS A 59 -14.68 -4.08 17.43
C CYS A 59 -15.64 -2.97 16.98
N GLY A 60 -15.61 -2.59 15.70
CA GLY A 60 -16.53 -1.60 15.13
C GLY A 60 -16.28 -0.15 15.58
N THR A 61 -15.29 0.11 16.45
CA THR A 61 -14.89 1.47 16.83
C THR A 61 -14.59 2.30 15.58
N GLN A 62 -15.04 3.56 15.56
CA GLN A 62 -14.80 4.47 14.44
C GLN A 62 -13.81 5.56 14.84
N SER A 63 -12.91 5.93 13.94
CA SER A 63 -11.94 7.01 14.12
C SER A 63 -12.07 8.05 13.02
N GLN A 64 -12.14 9.34 13.37
CA GLN A 64 -12.22 10.42 12.38
C GLN A 64 -10.95 10.52 11.52
N LEU A 65 -9.78 10.23 12.10
CA LEU A 65 -8.47 10.31 11.45
C LEU A 65 -7.95 8.94 10.95
N GLY A 66 -8.76 7.89 11.10
CA GLY A 66 -8.33 6.51 10.85
C GLY A 66 -7.40 5.98 11.92
N PHE A 67 -7.01 4.70 11.80
CA PHE A 67 -6.16 4.04 12.79
C PHE A 67 -4.66 4.15 12.48
N GLY A 68 -3.85 4.10 13.54
CA GLY A 68 -2.39 4.15 13.46
C GLY A 68 -1.71 2.80 13.28
N ALA A 69 -2.44 1.69 13.39
CA ALA A 69 -1.90 0.34 13.32
C ALA A 69 -2.45 -0.44 12.13
N VAL A 70 -1.58 -1.19 11.47
CA VAL A 70 -1.91 -2.08 10.35
C VAL A 70 -1.50 -3.51 10.70
N VAL A 71 -2.44 -4.46 10.64
CA VAL A 71 -2.14 -5.89 10.77
C VAL A 71 -1.78 -6.42 9.39
N MET A 72 -0.50 -6.68 9.15
CA MET A 72 0.03 -7.02 7.82
C MET A 72 -0.49 -8.35 7.29
N ASN A 73 -0.72 -9.33 8.16
CA ASN A 73 -1.26 -10.64 7.80
C ASN A 73 -2.61 -10.53 7.08
N PHE A 74 -3.47 -9.60 7.55
CA PHE A 74 -4.84 -9.43 7.06
C PHE A 74 -5.04 -8.15 6.28
N ARG A 75 -4.00 -7.30 6.17
CA ARG A 75 -4.01 -6.03 5.43
C ARG A 75 -5.08 -5.06 5.93
N THR A 76 -5.30 -5.03 7.25
CA THR A 76 -6.34 -4.24 7.92
C THR A 76 -5.79 -3.15 8.82
N PHE A 77 -6.55 -2.06 8.93
CA PHE A 77 -6.35 -0.97 9.86
C PHE A 77 -7.20 -1.21 11.12
N VAL A 78 -6.54 -1.29 12.28
CA VAL A 78 -7.19 -1.67 13.55
C VAL A 78 -6.92 -0.64 14.65
N CYS A 79 -7.84 -0.51 15.61
CA CYS A 79 -7.65 0.35 16.78
C CYS A 79 -6.59 -0.21 17.75
N ASP A 80 -6.05 0.64 18.63
CA ASP A 80 -4.94 0.27 19.53
C ASP A 80 -5.22 -0.94 20.43
N PRO A 81 -6.41 -1.09 21.06
CA PRO A 81 -6.67 -2.28 21.87
C PRO A 81 -6.81 -3.57 21.02
N CYS A 82 -7.33 -3.47 19.80
CA CYS A 82 -7.37 -4.61 18.88
C CYS A 82 -5.97 -4.95 18.35
N LYS A 83 -5.10 -3.95 18.16
CA LYS A 83 -3.67 -4.18 17.90
C LYS A 83 -3.05 -5.04 19.01
N SER A 84 -3.32 -4.75 20.28
CA SER A 84 -2.81 -5.56 21.41
C SER A 84 -3.35 -6.99 21.42
N ALA A 85 -4.62 -7.19 21.05
CA ALA A 85 -5.20 -8.52 20.90
C ALA A 85 -4.52 -9.30 19.77
N HIS A 86 -4.30 -8.70 18.60
CA HIS A 86 -3.58 -9.31 17.48
C HIS A 86 -2.14 -9.70 17.83
N GLN A 87 -1.44 -8.87 18.60
CA GLN A 87 -0.07 -9.17 19.06
C GLN A 87 0.00 -10.41 19.94
N SER A 88 -1.07 -10.76 20.66
CA SER A 88 -1.12 -11.96 21.50
C SER A 88 -1.10 -13.26 20.70
N PHE A 89 -1.40 -13.20 19.39
CA PHE A 89 -1.38 -14.34 18.46
C PHE A 89 -0.27 -14.23 17.42
N SER A 90 0.80 -13.47 17.74
CA SER A 90 1.98 -13.32 16.87
C SER A 90 1.66 -12.77 15.47
N HIS A 91 0.55 -12.04 15.31
CA HIS A 91 0.25 -11.34 14.07
C HIS A 91 1.21 -10.15 13.89
N ARG A 92 1.72 -9.96 12.67
CA ARG A 92 2.65 -8.86 12.35
C ARG A 92 1.88 -7.55 12.27
N VAL A 93 2.17 -6.63 13.18
CA VAL A 93 1.56 -5.29 13.22
C VAL A 93 2.61 -4.23 12.90
N LYS A 94 2.30 -3.30 11.98
CA LYS A 94 3.12 -2.14 11.65
C LYS A 94 2.42 -0.84 12.03
N SER A 95 3.18 0.16 12.45
CA SER A 95 2.68 1.51 12.70
C SER A 95 2.63 2.29 11.38
N VAL A 96 1.57 3.05 11.16
CA VAL A 96 1.45 3.90 9.98
C VAL A 96 2.51 5.00 9.97
N THR A 97 2.84 5.60 11.12
CA THR A 97 3.75 6.74 11.20
C THR A 97 5.16 6.39 11.69
N MET A 98 5.32 5.27 12.41
CA MET A 98 6.58 4.92 13.07
C MET A 98 7.32 3.75 12.41
N SER A 99 6.78 3.16 11.34
CA SER A 99 7.41 2.05 10.63
C SER A 99 7.84 2.46 9.23
N ASN A 100 8.95 1.90 8.76
CA ASN A 100 9.39 2.07 7.38
C ASN A 100 8.48 1.26 6.45
N TRP A 101 8.06 1.86 5.34
CA TRP A 101 7.17 1.20 4.38
C TRP A 101 7.89 1.00 3.05
N THR A 102 7.79 -0.22 2.50
CA THR A 102 8.23 -0.46 1.11
C THR A 102 7.08 -0.25 0.15
N ALA A 103 7.37 0.18 -1.08
CA ALA A 103 6.36 0.34 -2.12
C ALA A 103 5.53 -0.94 -2.35
N GLN A 104 6.16 -2.12 -2.21
CA GLN A 104 5.48 -3.41 -2.30
C GLN A 104 4.48 -3.60 -1.16
N GLU A 105 4.88 -3.40 0.10
CA GLU A 105 3.99 -3.53 1.26
C GLU A 105 2.77 -2.62 1.12
N VAL A 106 2.97 -1.39 0.67
CA VAL A 106 1.88 -0.44 0.45
C VAL A 106 0.97 -0.88 -0.67
N ALA A 107 1.52 -1.40 -1.78
CA ALA A 107 0.71 -1.95 -2.86
C ALA A 107 -0.19 -3.09 -2.37
N TYR A 108 0.30 -3.98 -1.50
CA TYR A 108 -0.50 -5.04 -0.90
C TYR A 108 -1.66 -4.53 -0.03
N LEU A 109 -1.55 -3.33 0.57
CA LEU A 109 -2.63 -2.74 1.38
C LEU A 109 -3.73 -2.08 0.54
N GLN A 110 -3.51 -1.86 -0.75
CA GLN A 110 -4.50 -1.22 -1.60
C GLN A 110 -5.68 -2.13 -1.89
N PHE A 111 -6.88 -1.55 -2.00
CA PHE A 111 -8.12 -2.27 -2.27
C PHE A 111 -8.06 -3.10 -3.56
N GLU A 112 -7.41 -2.58 -4.60
CA GLU A 112 -7.22 -3.28 -5.88
C GLU A 112 -6.53 -4.64 -5.74
N ARG A 113 -5.65 -4.78 -4.74
CA ARG A 113 -4.94 -6.03 -4.42
C ARG A 113 -5.58 -6.83 -3.28
N GLY A 114 -6.84 -6.51 -2.96
CA GLY A 114 -7.58 -7.15 -1.88
C GLY A 114 -7.10 -6.74 -0.48
N GLY A 115 -6.55 -5.54 -0.32
CA GLY A 115 -6.30 -4.94 0.99
C GLY A 115 -7.47 -4.09 1.50
N GLY A 116 -7.37 -3.65 2.75
CA GLY A 116 -8.35 -2.76 3.38
C GLY A 116 -9.43 -3.49 4.17
N ASN A 117 -10.06 -2.74 5.08
CA ASN A 117 -11.00 -3.30 6.05
C ASN A 117 -12.22 -4.00 5.43
N PRO A 118 -12.82 -3.52 4.31
CA PRO A 118 -13.94 -4.21 3.65
C PRO A 118 -13.63 -5.63 3.22
N GLN A 119 -12.40 -5.88 2.74
CA GLN A 119 -12.02 -7.19 2.24
C GLN A 119 -12.01 -8.22 3.37
N VAL A 120 -11.62 -7.82 4.58
CA VAL A 120 -11.64 -8.70 5.76
C VAL A 120 -13.06 -8.96 6.25
N LEU A 121 -13.96 -7.97 6.16
CA LEU A 121 -15.38 -8.19 6.44
C LEU A 121 -16.01 -9.21 5.47
N GLN A 122 -15.57 -9.21 4.21
CA GLN A 122 -16.08 -10.16 3.20
C GLN A 122 -15.48 -11.57 3.36
N SER A 123 -14.17 -11.65 3.56
CA SER A 123 -13.44 -12.93 3.65
C SER A 123 -13.46 -13.51 5.06
N TRP A 124 -12.83 -12.85 6.02
CA TRP A 124 -12.65 -13.38 7.38
C TRP A 124 -13.92 -13.38 8.22
N HIS A 125 -14.85 -12.46 7.97
CA HIS A 125 -16.16 -12.47 8.65
C HIS A 125 -17.25 -13.16 7.81
N GLY A 126 -16.91 -13.60 6.60
CA GLY A 126 -17.82 -14.31 5.72
C GLY A 126 -19.04 -13.49 5.27
N GLY A 127 -19.00 -12.15 5.36
CA GLY A 127 -20.15 -11.28 5.09
C GLY A 127 -21.28 -11.38 6.10
N LEU A 128 -21.03 -11.98 7.28
CA LEU A 128 -21.99 -12.06 8.38
C LEU A 128 -22.11 -10.71 9.10
N SER A 129 -23.26 -10.47 9.73
CA SER A 129 -23.51 -9.26 10.53
C SER A 129 -22.61 -9.24 11.78
N ALA A 130 -22.47 -8.06 12.39
CA ALA A 130 -21.65 -7.87 13.60
C ALA A 130 -22.14 -8.76 14.76
N GLU A 131 -23.46 -8.96 14.86
CA GLU A 131 -24.13 -9.77 15.87
C GLU A 131 -23.84 -11.26 15.62
N GLN A 132 -23.89 -11.71 14.37
CA GLN A 132 -23.66 -13.10 14.00
C GLN A 132 -22.24 -13.57 14.34
N ILE A 133 -21.24 -12.68 14.16
CA ILE A 133 -19.85 -13.00 14.48
C ILE A 133 -19.49 -12.76 15.95
N HIS A 134 -20.46 -12.36 16.80
CA HIS A 134 -20.24 -12.01 18.20
C HIS A 134 -19.13 -10.97 18.35
N ARG A 135 -19.23 -9.89 17.56
CA ARG A 135 -18.23 -8.82 17.59
C ARG A 135 -18.17 -8.18 18.98
N PRO A 136 -16.98 -8.05 19.59
CA PRO A 136 -16.83 -7.39 20.88
C PRO A 136 -17.27 -5.91 20.80
N SER A 137 -17.83 -5.41 21.89
CA SER A 137 -18.15 -4.00 22.05
C SER A 137 -16.88 -3.13 21.93
N PRO A 138 -16.99 -1.87 21.46
CA PRO A 138 -15.89 -0.90 21.49
C PRO A 138 -15.21 -0.74 22.85
N ASN A 139 -15.94 -0.99 23.94
CA ASN A 139 -15.46 -0.91 25.33
C ASN A 139 -15.14 -2.28 25.95
N ALA A 140 -15.15 -3.36 25.15
CA ALA A 140 -14.84 -4.70 25.63
C ALA A 140 -13.39 -4.81 26.13
N SER A 141 -13.21 -5.72 27.09
CA SER A 141 -11.93 -6.04 27.69
C SER A 141 -10.94 -6.60 26.65
N LEU A 142 -9.64 -6.57 26.99
CA LEU A 142 -8.62 -7.14 26.13
C LEU A 142 -8.84 -8.64 25.89
N ASP A 143 -9.30 -9.38 26.91
CA ASP A 143 -9.49 -10.83 26.80
C ASP A 143 -10.69 -11.20 25.92
N GLU A 144 -11.77 -10.42 25.94
CA GLU A 144 -12.88 -10.59 24.98
C GLU A 144 -12.40 -10.34 23.54
N ARG A 145 -11.58 -9.32 23.32
CA ARG A 145 -10.99 -9.06 22.00
C ARG A 145 -10.06 -10.20 21.57
N LYS A 146 -9.27 -10.76 22.48
CA LYS A 146 -8.41 -11.93 22.17
C LYS A 146 -9.24 -13.13 21.75
N ARG A 147 -10.33 -13.45 22.48
CA ARG A 147 -11.24 -14.54 22.11
C ARG A 147 -11.83 -14.35 20.72
N PHE A 148 -12.24 -13.12 20.39
CA PHE A 148 -12.73 -12.80 19.06
C PHE A 148 -11.64 -12.98 17.99
N VAL A 149 -10.44 -12.43 18.21
CA VAL A 149 -9.31 -12.55 17.28
C VAL A 149 -8.93 -14.03 17.07
N GLN A 150 -8.95 -14.84 18.12
CA GLN A 150 -8.73 -16.27 18.03
C GLN A 150 -9.78 -16.95 17.14
N ALA A 151 -11.07 -16.75 17.42
CA ALA A 151 -12.15 -17.37 16.67
C ALA A 151 -12.14 -17.00 15.18
N VAL A 152 -11.86 -15.74 14.86
CA VAL A 152 -11.88 -15.23 13.47
C VAL A 152 -10.61 -15.62 12.71
N TYR A 153 -9.43 -15.35 13.28
CA TYR A 153 -8.18 -15.38 12.51
C TYR A 153 -7.36 -16.64 12.73
N VAL A 154 -7.48 -17.28 13.90
CA VAL A 154 -6.75 -18.51 14.23
C VAL A 154 -7.60 -19.73 13.88
N GLU A 155 -8.84 -19.78 14.39
CA GLU A 155 -9.77 -20.88 14.15
C GLU A 155 -10.49 -20.77 12.80
N LYS A 156 -10.41 -19.61 12.13
CA LYS A 156 -11.02 -19.36 10.82
C LYS A 156 -12.53 -19.64 10.78
N ARG A 157 -13.21 -19.43 11.91
CA ARG A 157 -14.60 -19.86 12.12
C ARG A 157 -15.60 -19.32 11.10
N TYR A 158 -15.32 -18.14 10.54
CA TYR A 158 -16.18 -17.45 9.57
C TYR A 158 -15.47 -17.18 8.24
N PHE A 159 -14.27 -17.74 8.05
CA PHE A 159 -13.46 -17.47 6.86
C PHE A 159 -14.12 -18.06 5.61
N LYS A 160 -14.37 -17.20 4.62
CA LYS A 160 -14.71 -17.57 3.25
C LYS A 160 -13.49 -17.36 2.38
N GLU A 161 -13.06 -18.44 1.74
CA GLU A 161 -12.01 -18.38 0.73
C GLU A 161 -12.44 -17.35 -0.33
N PRO A 162 -11.67 -16.27 -0.55
CA PRO A 162 -11.94 -15.39 -1.66
C PRO A 162 -11.83 -16.23 -2.93
N ALA A 163 -12.86 -16.20 -3.79
CA ALA A 163 -12.81 -16.87 -5.09
C ALA A 163 -11.48 -16.51 -5.76
N PRO A 164 -10.76 -17.47 -6.36
CA PRO A 164 -9.46 -17.21 -6.97
C PRO A 164 -9.64 -16.12 -8.01
N LYS A 165 -9.29 -14.89 -7.64
CA LYS A 165 -9.11 -13.82 -8.61
C LYS A 165 -7.92 -14.30 -9.40
N GLN A 166 -8.18 -14.74 -10.64
CA GLN A 166 -7.14 -14.96 -11.62
C GLN A 166 -6.27 -13.70 -11.58
N GLU A 167 -5.09 -13.81 -10.97
CA GLU A 167 -3.99 -12.98 -11.38
C GLU A 167 -3.92 -13.22 -12.90
N PRO A 168 -4.03 -12.18 -13.74
CA PRO A 168 -3.83 -12.39 -15.17
C PRO A 168 -2.52 -13.15 -15.26
N ALA A 169 -2.58 -14.37 -15.82
CA ALA A 169 -1.42 -15.23 -15.94
C ALA A 169 -0.27 -14.35 -16.41
N PRO A 170 0.94 -14.45 -15.81
CA PRO A 170 2.07 -13.71 -16.32
C PRO A 170 2.06 -13.92 -17.83
N ALA A 171 1.91 -12.82 -18.59
CA ALA A 171 1.82 -12.89 -20.04
C ALA A 171 2.93 -13.86 -20.48
N PRO A 172 2.63 -14.85 -21.34
CA PRO A 172 3.66 -15.81 -21.75
C PRO A 172 4.87 -14.98 -22.13
N ALA A 173 6.00 -15.23 -21.45
CA ALA A 173 7.24 -14.52 -21.73
C ALA A 173 7.40 -14.51 -23.25
N PRO A 174 7.71 -13.35 -23.89
CA PRO A 174 7.85 -13.32 -25.33
C PRO A 174 8.78 -14.45 -25.71
N ALA A 175 8.30 -15.36 -26.56
CA ALA A 175 9.03 -16.55 -26.96
C ALA A 175 10.44 -16.10 -27.30
N ARG A 176 11.41 -16.59 -26.52
CA ARG A 176 12.82 -16.33 -26.77
C ARG A 176 13.04 -16.74 -28.23
N ALA A 177 13.41 -15.78 -29.07
CA ALA A 177 13.71 -16.06 -30.47
C ALA A 177 14.65 -17.29 -30.52
N PRO A 178 14.43 -18.25 -31.43
CA PRO A 178 15.34 -19.38 -31.54
C PRO A 178 16.75 -18.84 -31.74
N ALA A 179 17.69 -19.32 -30.92
CA ALA A 179 19.11 -19.02 -31.11
C ALA A 179 19.50 -19.37 -32.56
N PRO A 180 20.32 -18.57 -33.24
CA PRO A 180 20.81 -18.95 -34.56
C PRO A 180 21.52 -20.30 -34.44
N ALA A 181 21.22 -21.19 -35.38
CA ALA A 181 21.82 -22.53 -35.44
C ALA A 181 23.36 -22.42 -35.44
N PRO A 182 24.07 -23.35 -34.77
CA PRO A 182 25.52 -23.34 -34.79
C PRO A 182 26.00 -23.60 -36.23
N VAL A 183 26.70 -22.63 -36.80
CA VAL A 183 27.44 -22.83 -38.04
C VAL A 183 28.62 -23.73 -37.69
N TRP A 184 28.62 -24.98 -38.15
CA TRP A 184 29.74 -25.90 -37.94
C TRP A 184 31.00 -25.31 -38.59
N ALA A 185 32.00 -24.99 -37.78
CA ALA A 185 33.35 -24.71 -38.24
C ALA A 185 34.02 -26.04 -38.68
N PRO A 186 34.74 -26.07 -39.81
CA PRO A 186 35.46 -27.27 -40.23
C PRO A 186 36.60 -27.59 -39.23
N ALA A 187 36.76 -28.89 -38.96
CA ALA A 187 37.74 -29.43 -38.02
C ALA A 187 39.18 -29.11 -38.44
N LEU A 188 39.96 -28.54 -37.52
CA LEU A 188 41.41 -28.39 -37.65
C LEU A 188 42.10 -29.76 -37.50
N PRO A 189 43.16 -30.06 -38.26
CA PRO A 189 43.89 -31.32 -38.15
C PRO A 189 44.66 -31.42 -36.83
N PRO A 190 44.88 -32.64 -36.30
CA PRO A 190 45.55 -32.85 -35.03
C PRO A 190 47.03 -32.47 -35.09
N THR A 191 47.49 -31.70 -34.10
CA THR A 191 48.90 -31.44 -33.86
C THR A 191 49.60 -32.71 -33.34
N PRO A 192 50.85 -33.00 -33.78
CA PRO A 192 51.59 -34.16 -33.29
C PRO A 192 52.10 -33.96 -31.86
N ALA A 193 52.13 -35.05 -31.10
CA ALA A 193 52.57 -35.11 -29.71
C ALA A 193 54.08 -34.80 -29.54
N PRO A 194 54.49 -34.09 -28.47
CA PRO A 194 55.91 -33.95 -28.13
C PRO A 194 56.45 -35.20 -27.41
N ALA A 195 57.67 -35.59 -27.79
CA ALA A 195 58.46 -36.69 -27.23
C ALA A 195 58.96 -36.41 -25.80
N PRO A 196 59.29 -37.45 -24.99
CA PRO A 196 59.67 -37.28 -23.59
C PRO A 196 61.16 -36.91 -23.44
N ALA A 197 61.45 -35.92 -22.59
CA ALA A 197 62.82 -35.58 -22.21
C ALA A 197 62.99 -35.65 -20.69
N LEU A 198 63.58 -36.77 -20.27
CA LEU A 198 64.59 -37.00 -19.23
C LEU A 198 64.75 -35.95 -18.09
N ALA A 199 64.56 -36.41 -16.85
CA ALA A 199 65.12 -35.78 -15.65
C ALA A 199 66.65 -35.87 -15.65
N PRO A 200 67.35 -34.91 -14.99
CA PRO A 200 68.24 -35.36 -13.93
C PRO A 200 68.48 -34.38 -12.75
N ALA A 201 68.95 -35.02 -11.68
CA ALA A 201 70.02 -34.65 -10.74
C ALA A 201 69.77 -33.63 -9.60
N LEU A 202 69.97 -34.17 -8.40
CA LEU A 202 70.22 -33.52 -7.11
C LEU A 202 71.21 -32.34 -7.20
N ALA A 203 70.91 -31.29 -6.42
CA ALA A 203 71.88 -30.30 -5.98
C ALA A 203 72.29 -30.58 -4.51
N PRO A 204 73.54 -30.27 -4.12
CA PRO A 204 74.14 -30.70 -2.85
C PRO A 204 74.01 -29.66 -1.72
N ALA A 205 74.17 -30.13 -0.48
CA ALA A 205 74.34 -29.30 0.73
C ALA A 205 75.76 -28.72 0.82
N PRO A 206 75.91 -27.51 1.36
CA PRO A 206 76.84 -27.25 2.47
C PRO A 206 76.27 -26.17 3.45
N ALA A 207 76.79 -25.84 4.63
CA ALA A 207 77.82 -26.34 5.53
C ALA A 207 77.55 -25.70 6.92
N ALA A 208 78.12 -26.28 7.98
CA ALA A 208 78.27 -25.71 9.33
C ALA A 208 78.98 -24.33 9.28
N ALA A 209 78.98 -23.42 10.27
CA ALA A 209 79.00 -23.44 11.75
C ALA A 209 78.88 -21.94 12.19
N PRO A 210 79.22 -21.49 13.43
CA PRO A 210 79.41 -22.16 14.73
C PRO A 210 78.57 -21.50 15.85
N ALA A 211 78.88 -21.87 17.10
CA ALA A 211 78.29 -21.44 18.38
C ALA A 211 78.31 -19.93 18.66
#